data_AF-Q96YD8-F1
#
_entry.id   AF-Q96YD8-F1
#
_cell.length_a   1.000
_cell.length_b   1.000
_cell.length_c   1.000
_cell.angle_alpha   90.00
_cell.angle_beta   90.00
_cell.angle_gamma   90.00
#
_symmetry.space_group_name_H-M   'P 1'
#
loop_
_entity.id
_entity.type
_entity.pdbx_description
1 polymer ?
#
loop_
_entity_poly.entity_id
_entity_poly.type
_entity_poly.pdbx_seq_one_letter_code
_entity_poly.pdbx_strand_id
1 'polypeptide(L)' 'MGNKVFTFGDIRIREVKGKYYVYLIEKDNEGKRRDRYLGPLSEVVQFYVKMAPRAGLEPATTGLTARRSAS' A
#
# COMPACT_ATOMS: atom_id res chain seq x y z
N MET A 1 -22.55 -5.62 14.08
CA MET A 1 -21.73 -5.67 12.84
C MET A 1 -20.28 -5.49 13.24
N GLY A 2 -19.40 -6.44 12.89
CA GLY A 2 -17.98 -6.33 13.18
C GLY A 2 -17.31 -5.22 12.36
N ASN A 3 -16.20 -4.71 12.86
CA ASN A 3 -15.36 -3.77 12.11
C ASN A 3 -14.88 -4.41 10.79
N LYS A 4 -14.95 -3.69 9.66
CA LYS A 4 -14.47 -4.19 8.37
C LYS A 4 -12.94 -4.29 8.36
N VAL A 5 -12.42 -5.35 7.74
CA VAL A 5 -10.99 -5.54 7.53
C VAL A 5 -10.75 -5.93 6.08
N PHE A 6 -9.85 -5.22 5.41
CA PHE A 6 -9.39 -5.53 4.06
C PHE A 6 -7.92 -5.95 4.11
N THR A 7 -7.52 -6.93 3.31
CA THR A 7 -6.14 -7.42 3.26
C THR A 7 -5.74 -7.63 1.80
N PHE A 8 -4.59 -7.05 1.42
CA PHE A 8 -4.05 -7.05 0.06
C PHE A 8 -2.57 -7.37 0.12
N GLY A 9 -2.18 -8.60 -0.19
CA GLY A 9 -0.80 -9.07 0.03
C GLY A 9 -0.35 -8.76 1.46
N ASP A 10 0.71 -7.97 1.59
CA ASP A 10 1.29 -7.57 2.87
C ASP A 10 0.66 -6.30 3.47
N ILE A 11 -0.46 -5.81 2.94
CA ILE A 11 -1.15 -4.63 3.45
C ILE A 11 -2.46 -5.03 4.11
N ARG A 12 -2.78 -4.43 5.26
CA ARG A 12 -4.05 -4.59 5.95
C ARG A 12 -4.66 -3.24 6.29
N ILE A 13 -5.96 -3.08 6.00
CA ILE A 13 -6.74 -1.88 6.33
C ILE A 13 -7.86 -2.27 7.29
N ARG A 14 -7.91 -1.63 8.46
CA ARG A 14 -8.93 -1.90 9.49
C ARG A 14 -9.84 -0.70 9.66
N GLU A 15 -11.14 -0.93 9.68
CA GLU A 15 -12.13 0.07 10.10
C GLU A 15 -12.18 0.12 11.64
N VAL A 16 -12.22 1.33 12.21
CA VAL A 16 -12.53 1.57 13.62
C VAL A 16 -13.40 2.80 13.70
N LYS A 17 -14.66 2.62 14.11
CA LYS A 17 -15.65 3.71 14.26
C LYS A 17 -15.75 4.60 13.01
N GLY A 18 -15.82 3.99 11.82
CA GLY A 18 -15.92 4.69 10.54
C GLY A 18 -14.62 5.30 10.00
N LYS A 19 -13.49 5.15 10.70
CA LYS A 19 -12.16 5.56 10.23
C LYS A 19 -11.34 4.35 9.81
N TYR A 20 -10.46 4.52 8.83
CA TYR A 20 -9.63 3.45 8.29
C TYR A 20 -8.15 3.65 8.65
N TYR A 21 -7.49 2.55 9.01
CA TYR A 21 -6.11 2.53 9.49
C TYR A 21 -5.31 1.48 8.72
N VAL A 22 -4.11 1.85 8.28
CA VAL A 22 -3.25 1.03 7.42
C VAL A 22 -2.16 0.37 8.24
N TYR A 23 -1.91 -0.90 7.96
CA TYR A 23 -0.88 -1.73 8.57
C TYR A 23 -0.11 -2.47 7.48
N LEU A 24 1.20 -2.63 7.67
CA LEU A 24 2.03 -3.58 6.93
C LEU A 24 2.07 -4.90 7.70
N ILE A 25 1.93 -6.01 7.00
CA ILE A 25 1.99 -7.36 7.53
C ILE A 25 3.44 -7.82 7.33
N GLU A 26 4.19 -7.88 8.41
CA GLU A 26 5.57 -8.34 8.43
C GLU A 26 5.66 -9.68 9.16
N LYS A 27 6.77 -10.40 8.95
CA LYS A 27 7.19 -11.51 9.82
C LYS A 27 8.37 -11.04 10.66
N ASP A 28 8.34 -11.31 11.96
CA ASP A 28 9.51 -11.12 12.80
C ASP A 28 10.57 -12.21 12.55
N ASN A 29 11.71 -12.12 13.24
CA ASN A 29 12.83 -13.05 13.09
C ASN A 29 12.48 -14.49 13.50
N GLU A 30 11.36 -14.70 14.20
CA GLU A 30 10.84 -16.01 14.61
C GLU A 30 9.76 -16.52 13.64
N GLY A 31 9.50 -15.79 12.54
CA GLY A 31 8.49 -16.12 11.55
C GLY A 31 7.06 -15.80 11.99
N LYS A 32 6.88 -15.16 13.14
CA LYS A 32 5.56 -14.78 13.67
C LYS A 32 5.08 -13.51 13.01
N ARG A 33 3.79 -13.51 12.67
CA ARG A 33 3.13 -12.38 12.02
C ARG A 33 3.06 -11.17 12.95
N ARG A 34 3.48 -10.01 12.44
CA ARG A 34 3.37 -8.70 13.07
C ARG A 34 2.67 -7.72 12.14
N ASP A 35 1.64 -7.06 12.63
CA ASP A 35 0.98 -5.97 11.91
C ASP A 35 1.59 -4.63 12.36
N ARG A 36 2.42 -4.01 11.52
CA ARG A 36 3.05 -2.72 11.78
C ARG A 36 2.13 -1.58 11.36
N TYR A 37 1.73 -0.72 12.29
CA TYR A 37 0.88 0.44 12.01
C TYR A 37 1.62 1.49 11.17
N LEU A 38 0.98 1.97 10.09
CA LEU A 38 1.52 3.01 9.20
C LEU A 38 0.83 4.36 9.37
N GLY A 39 -0.44 4.39 9.77
CA GLY A 39 -1.20 5.63 9.92
C GLY A 39 -2.67 5.52 9.51
N PRO A 40 -3.44 6.61 9.61
CA PRO A 40 -4.77 6.72 9.02
C PRO A 40 -4.69 6.62 7.49
N LEU A 41 -5.67 5.94 6.87
CA LEU A 41 -5.71 5.74 5.42
C LEU A 41 -5.65 7.08 4.65
N SER A 42 -6.33 8.11 5.13
CA SER A 42 -6.34 9.45 4.52
C SER A 42 -4.95 10.07 4.45
N GLU A 43 -4.15 9.92 5.50
CA GLU A 43 -2.79 10.48 5.55
C GLU A 43 -1.84 9.70 4.64
N VAL A 44 -1.94 8.37 4.63
CA VAL A 44 -1.14 7.50 3.75
C VAL A 44 -1.41 7.82 2.27
N VAL A 45 -2.68 7.96 1.89
CA VAL A 45 -3.06 8.33 0.51
C VAL A 45 -2.56 9.74 0.18
N GLN A 46 -2.73 10.71 1.08
CA GLN A 46 -2.27 12.08 0.86
C GLN A 46 -0.75 12.16 0.70
N PHE A 47 0.00 11.42 1.51
CA PHE A 47 1.46 11.32 1.41
C PHE A 47 1.86 10.83 0.01
N TYR A 48 1.25 9.72 -0.46
CA TYR A 48 1.57 9.18 -1.78
C TYR A 48 1.21 10.14 -2.92
N VAL A 49 0.04 10.79 -2.86
CA VAL A 49 -0.37 11.78 -3.87
C VAL A 49 0.59 12.98 -3.91
N LYS A 50 1.11 13.43 -2.77
CA LYS A 50 2.08 14.54 -2.69
C LYS A 50 3.48 14.13 -3.17
N MET A 51 3.88 12.90 -2.89
CA MET A 51 5.21 12.36 -3.23
C MET A 51 5.30 11.82 -4.64
N ALA A 52 4.16 11.48 -5.26
CA ALA A 52 4.11 11.12 -6.66
C ALA A 52 4.70 12.28 -7.48
N PRO A 53 5.74 12.04 -8.31
CA PRO A 53 6.25 13.07 -9.20
C PRO A 53 5.07 13.63 -9.99
N ARG A 54 5.04 14.94 -10.23
CA ARG A 54 3.96 15.63 -10.96
C ARG A 54 3.97 15.31 -12.47
N ALA A 55 4.10 14.05 -12.81
CA ALA A 55 3.81 13.46 -14.11
C ALA A 55 2.76 12.38 -13.87
N GLY A 56 1.71 12.36 -14.69
CA GLY A 56 0.49 11.57 -14.51
C GLY A 56 0.68 10.17 -13.92
N LEU A 57 -0.28 9.80 -13.08
CA LEU A 57 -0.45 8.51 -12.41
C LEU A 57 -0.08 7.30 -13.30
N GLU A 58 1.18 6.87 -13.27
CA GLU A 58 1.60 5.57 -13.76
C GLU A 58 2.22 4.83 -12.56
N PRO A 59 1.45 4.03 -11.81
CA PRO A 59 2.06 3.02 -10.96
C PRO A 59 2.90 2.15 -11.88
N ALA A 60 4.21 2.06 -11.59
CA ALA A 60 5.20 1.42 -12.43
C ALA A 60 4.63 0.18 -13.14
N THR A 61 4.41 0.29 -14.46
CA THR A 61 4.35 -0.88 -15.34
C THR A 61 5.76 -1.47 -15.32
N THR A 62 6.02 -2.32 -14.33
CA THR A 62 7.22 -3.14 -14.29
C THR A 62 7.14 -4.12 -15.46
N GLY A 63 7.82 -3.78 -16.56
CA GLY A 63 8.50 -4.78 -17.38
C GLY A 63 7.91 -5.19 -18.74
N LEU A 64 7.44 -4.27 -19.59
CA LEU A 64 7.21 -4.64 -21.01
C LEU A 64 7.40 -3.54 -22.06
N THR A 65 8.43 -2.69 -21.96
CA THR A 65 8.83 -1.88 -23.14
C THR A 65 10.33 -1.66 -23.19
N ALA A 66 11.10 -2.76 -23.25
CA ALA A 66 12.53 -2.69 -23.54
C ALA A 66 12.90 -3.66 -24.67
N ARG A 67 12.10 -3.74 -25.73
CA ARG A 67 12.54 -4.36 -26.99
C ARG A 67 11.91 -3.64 -28.18
N ARG A 68 12.80 -3.33 -29.14
CA ARG A 68 12.57 -2.80 -30.49
C ARG A 68 12.53 -1.28 -30.59
N SER A 69 13.73 -0.71 -30.70
CA SER A 69 14.09 0.11 -31.86
C SER A 69 15.58 -0.08 -32.13
N ALA A 70 15.90 -1.14 -32.85
CA ALA A 70 17.10 -1.22 -33.67
C ALA A 70 16.62 -1.09 -35.11
N SER A 71 16.93 0.04 -35.74
CA SER A 71 17.18 0.23 -37.18
C SER A 71 17.64 1.67 -37.38
#